data_AF-A0A5C5WY56-F1
#
_entry.id   AF-A0A5C5WY56-F1
#
_cell.length_a   1.000
_cell.length_b   1.000
_cell.length_c   1.000
_cell.angle_alpha   90.00
_cell.angle_beta   90.00
_cell.angle_gamma   90.00
#
_symmetry.space_group_name_H-M   'P 1'
#
loop_
_entity.id
_entity.type
_entity.pdbx_description
1 polymer ?
#
loop_
_entity_poly.entity_id
_entity_poly.type
_entity_poly.pdbx_seq_one_letter_code
_entity_poly.pdbx_strand_id
1 'polypeptide(L)'
;MLVVIGWTRSGPSPMLSGTQSKQDHDHRVTTSKTTPVALRGMWPFGLWLAIFYVGWLLIVVVGDHWGTVQSHWPIALAMSFGSYIAGSTPMGGGSIGFPVLVLFFELPGSLGRNFGLAVQSIGMVSASIYIFSARRPLDYGLLRPALLGALVGTPLGAAFVAPFVPDLWVKLTFAVVWCSFGIMHLVKLNELVNAKGESERWRSWDRPIGLAIGITGGVVSSVTGVGIDMIVYATLVLLYRADLKISIPTSVVLMAFASVVGIASNVFLSRINPSLYSIDPEVFANWLAAAPVVALGAPFGAIVVNLISRKPTLILVSSLCIAQFVWTIVHERVSGMALVGAIVAVLAVNAVFHFLYRMGRYEIPSETPLAELAVESDSEHGL
;
A
#
# COMPACT_ATOMS: atom_id res chain seq x y z
N MET A 1 15.11 37.48 -25.17
CA MET A 1 14.12 38.57 -25.15
C MET A 1 13.39 38.49 -23.80
N LEU A 2 13.95 39.18 -22.81
CA LEU A 2 13.43 39.30 -21.44
C LEU A 2 12.41 40.43 -21.40
N VAL A 3 11.34 40.29 -20.62
CA VAL A 3 10.57 41.44 -20.12
C VAL A 3 10.48 41.33 -18.60
N VAL A 4 11.28 42.18 -17.98
CA VAL A 4 11.30 42.55 -16.57
C VAL A 4 10.35 43.74 -16.42
N ILE A 5 9.47 43.73 -15.42
CA ILE A 5 8.78 44.94 -14.95
C ILE A 5 9.23 45.18 -13.51
N GLY A 6 10.01 46.25 -13.34
CA GLY A 6 10.50 46.71 -12.06
C GLY A 6 9.51 47.62 -11.35
N TRP A 7 9.61 47.65 -10.03
CA TRP A 7 9.09 48.72 -9.19
C TRP A 7 10.19 49.13 -8.21
N THR A 8 10.69 50.34 -8.36
CA THR A 8 11.61 51.02 -7.45
C THR A 8 10.86 52.13 -6.73
N ARG A 9 11.02 52.24 -5.40
CA ARG A 9 11.14 53.52 -4.67
C ARG A 9 11.82 53.29 -3.32
N SER A 10 12.93 54.01 -3.14
CA SER A 10 13.79 54.23 -1.97
C SER A 10 13.10 55.09 -0.90
N GLY A 11 13.08 54.72 0.39
CA GLY A 11 14.07 55.09 1.46
C GLY A 11 13.34 55.90 2.58
N PRO A 12 13.89 56.20 3.78
CA PRO A 12 15.18 55.82 4.38
C PRO A 12 15.07 55.14 5.78
N SER A 13 16.18 54.55 6.26
CA SER A 13 16.38 54.10 7.65
C SER A 13 16.82 55.25 8.58
N PRO A 14 16.61 55.11 9.89
CA PRO A 14 17.76 55.21 10.80
C PRO A 14 17.76 54.15 11.92
N MET A 15 18.97 53.78 12.35
CA MET A 15 19.28 52.97 13.53
C MET A 15 19.00 53.75 14.83
N LEU A 16 18.55 53.07 15.90
CA LEU A 16 19.27 52.95 17.18
C LEU A 16 18.45 52.24 18.28
N SER A 17 19.17 51.36 19.00
CA SER A 17 19.04 50.95 20.41
C SER A 17 17.73 50.36 20.96
N GLY A 18 17.80 49.07 21.29
CA GLY A 18 17.60 48.57 22.66
C GLY A 18 16.18 48.49 23.20
N THR A 19 15.64 47.27 23.27
CA THR A 19 15.07 46.69 24.51
C THR A 19 14.64 45.24 24.24
N GLN A 20 15.14 44.34 25.08
CA GLN A 20 14.60 43.00 25.24
C GLN A 20 13.18 43.09 25.78
N SER A 21 12.22 42.42 25.15
CA SER A 21 11.04 41.93 25.85
C SER A 21 10.65 40.56 25.32
N LYS A 22 10.87 39.55 26.17
CA LYS A 22 10.23 38.23 26.10
C LYS A 22 8.74 38.42 25.82
N GLN A 23 8.23 37.81 24.75
CA GLN A 23 6.81 37.57 24.57
C GLN A 23 6.62 36.17 23.97
N ASP A 24 6.27 35.26 24.88
CA ASP A 24 5.40 34.10 24.71
C ASP A 24 5.47 33.33 23.38
N HIS A 25 6.32 32.30 23.37
CA HIS A 25 6.12 31.14 22.50
C HIS A 25 4.92 30.34 22.98
N ASP A 26 3.73 30.83 22.65
CA ASP A 26 2.49 30.10 22.81
C ASP A 26 2.46 28.99 21.74
N HIS A 27 2.80 27.77 22.15
CA HIS A 27 2.66 26.56 21.33
C HIS A 27 1.18 26.36 20.99
N ARG A 28 0.74 26.96 19.87
CA ARG A 28 -0.50 26.55 19.19
C ARG A 28 -0.34 25.11 18.75
N VAL A 29 -0.78 24.20 19.61
CA VAL A 29 -1.24 22.87 19.22
C VAL A 29 -2.37 23.09 18.22
N THR A 30 -2.04 23.10 16.94
CA THR A 30 -3.02 23.02 15.87
C THR A 30 -3.68 21.66 15.96
N THR A 31 -4.73 21.58 16.76
CA THR A 31 -5.71 20.51 16.67
C THR A 31 -6.22 20.52 15.23
N SER A 32 -5.75 19.56 14.45
CA SER A 32 -6.23 19.28 13.10
C SER A 32 -7.72 18.95 13.19
N LYS A 33 -8.57 19.98 13.15
CA LYS A 33 -10.00 19.84 12.93
C LYS A 33 -10.16 19.14 11.59
N THR A 34 -10.66 17.90 11.61
CA THR A 34 -11.12 17.21 10.41
C THR A 34 -12.22 18.04 9.77
N THR A 35 -11.89 18.85 8.77
CA THR A 35 -12.89 19.53 7.96
C THR A 35 -13.81 18.48 7.34
N PRO A 36 -15.14 18.58 7.51
CA PRO A 36 -16.06 17.68 6.85
C PRO A 36 -15.79 17.74 5.34
N VAL A 37 -15.64 16.58 4.71
CA VAL A 37 -15.44 16.49 3.25
C VAL A 37 -16.65 17.14 2.61
N ALA A 38 -16.47 18.32 2.01
CA ALA A 38 -17.54 18.96 1.28
C ALA A 38 -17.98 18.01 0.16
N LEU A 39 -19.26 17.63 0.11
CA LEU A 39 -19.85 16.77 -0.93
C LEU A 39 -19.45 17.21 -2.35
N ARG A 40 -19.24 18.52 -2.54
CA ARG A 40 -18.78 19.13 -3.79
C ARG A 40 -17.39 18.66 -4.25
N GLY A 41 -16.54 18.18 -3.36
CA GLY A 41 -15.21 17.62 -3.67
C GLY A 41 -15.23 16.14 -4.09
N MET A 42 -16.36 15.44 -3.94
CA MET A 42 -16.49 14.01 -4.25
C MET A 42 -16.98 13.72 -5.68
N TRP A 43 -17.23 14.74 -6.49
CA TRP A 43 -17.70 14.57 -7.87
C TRP A 43 -16.78 13.69 -8.74
N PRO A 44 -15.43 13.69 -8.63
CA PRO A 44 -14.60 12.82 -9.46
C PRO A 44 -14.83 11.35 -9.14
N PHE A 45 -15.05 11.05 -7.85
CA PHE A 45 -15.40 9.70 -7.39
C PHE A 45 -16.77 9.25 -7.89
N GLY A 46 -17.78 10.12 -7.80
CA GLY A 46 -19.11 9.84 -8.36
C GLY A 46 -19.09 9.64 -9.88
N LEU A 47 -18.33 10.47 -10.60
CA LEU A 47 -18.14 10.33 -12.05
C LEU A 47 -17.43 9.02 -12.41
N TRP A 48 -16.37 8.66 -11.68
CA TRP A 48 -15.68 7.39 -11.87
C TRP A 48 -16.62 6.20 -11.73
N LEU A 49 -17.43 6.16 -10.66
CA LEU A 49 -18.40 5.08 -10.46
C LEU A 49 -19.43 5.04 -11.59
N ALA A 50 -19.95 6.20 -12.01
CA ALA A 50 -20.89 6.26 -13.13
C ALA A 50 -20.26 5.70 -14.42
N ILE A 51 -19.04 6.13 -14.78
CA ILE A 51 -18.32 5.63 -15.96
C ILE A 51 -18.08 4.12 -15.84
N PHE A 52 -17.62 3.65 -14.68
CA PHE A 52 -17.33 2.24 -14.45
C PHE A 52 -18.60 1.38 -14.58
N TYR A 53 -19.70 1.74 -13.90
CA TYR A 53 -20.93 0.95 -13.94
C TYR A 53 -21.60 0.98 -15.31
N VAL A 54 -21.56 2.12 -16.02
CA VAL A 54 -22.04 2.20 -17.40
C VAL A 54 -21.20 1.30 -18.29
N GLY A 55 -19.87 1.38 -18.21
CA GLY A 55 -18.97 0.52 -18.99
C GLY A 55 -19.14 -0.96 -18.69
N TRP A 56 -19.23 -1.33 -17.41
CA TRP A 56 -19.47 -2.70 -16.97
C TRP A 56 -20.82 -3.22 -17.47
N LEU A 57 -21.89 -2.43 -17.32
CA LEU A 57 -23.23 -2.82 -17.79
C LEU A 57 -23.25 -3.01 -19.31
N LEU A 58 -22.58 -2.12 -20.05
CA LEU A 58 -22.44 -2.27 -21.50
C LEU A 58 -21.73 -3.57 -21.88
N ILE A 59 -20.63 -3.92 -21.19
CA ILE A 59 -19.92 -5.20 -21.42
C ILE A 59 -20.86 -6.38 -21.16
N VAL A 60 -21.60 -6.36 -20.06
CA VAL A 60 -22.48 -7.47 -19.67
C VAL A 60 -23.66 -7.62 -20.63
N VAL A 61 -24.31 -6.52 -21.02
CA VAL A 61 -25.50 -6.55 -21.88
C VAL A 61 -25.13 -6.84 -23.33
N VAL A 62 -24.10 -6.19 -23.87
CA VAL A 62 -23.69 -6.40 -25.27
C VAL A 62 -23.01 -7.75 -25.46
N GLY A 63 -22.27 -8.23 -24.46
CA GLY A 63 -21.59 -9.53 -24.48
C GLY A 63 -22.43 -10.72 -24.04
N ASP A 64 -23.71 -10.51 -23.66
CA ASP A 64 -24.60 -11.54 -23.10
C ASP A 64 -23.99 -12.31 -21.91
N HIS A 65 -23.27 -11.60 -21.05
CA HIS A 65 -22.51 -12.20 -19.94
C HIS A 65 -23.30 -12.30 -18.62
N TRP A 66 -24.63 -12.12 -18.64
CA TRP A 66 -25.44 -12.17 -17.43
C TRP A 66 -25.36 -13.54 -16.74
N GLY A 67 -25.35 -14.61 -17.54
CA GLY A 67 -25.15 -15.97 -17.04
C GLY A 67 -23.79 -16.15 -16.35
N THR A 68 -22.72 -15.57 -16.92
CA THR A 68 -21.36 -15.61 -16.35
C THR A 68 -21.29 -14.87 -15.02
N VAL A 69 -21.91 -13.69 -14.90
CA VAL A 69 -21.95 -12.94 -13.63
C VAL A 69 -22.68 -13.74 -12.56
N GLN A 70 -23.80 -14.37 -12.90
CA GLN A 70 -24.58 -15.18 -11.97
C GLN A 70 -23.85 -16.44 -11.53
N SER A 71 -23.16 -17.14 -12.44
CA SER A 71 -22.43 -18.37 -12.09
C SER A 71 -21.22 -18.10 -11.18
N HIS A 72 -20.65 -16.90 -11.23
CA HIS A 72 -19.49 -16.49 -10.44
C HIS A 72 -19.87 -15.64 -9.20
N TRP A 73 -21.10 -15.71 -8.71
CA TRP A 73 -21.50 -15.01 -7.48
C TRP A 73 -20.61 -15.33 -6.24
N PRO A 74 -20.00 -16.52 -6.06
CA PRO A 74 -19.18 -16.79 -4.89
C PRO A 74 -17.94 -15.91 -4.81
N ILE A 75 -17.28 -15.60 -5.95
CA ILE A 75 -16.13 -14.69 -5.94
C ILE A 75 -16.57 -13.25 -5.66
N ALA A 76 -17.74 -12.84 -6.16
CA ALA A 76 -18.30 -11.53 -5.84
C ALA A 76 -18.58 -11.38 -4.33
N LEU A 77 -19.12 -12.42 -3.70
CA LEU A 77 -19.33 -12.45 -2.26
C LEU A 77 -18.00 -12.40 -1.50
N ALA A 78 -17.03 -13.24 -1.85
CA ALA A 78 -15.71 -13.22 -1.23
C ALA A 78 -15.03 -11.85 -1.35
N MET A 79 -15.15 -11.22 -2.52
CA MET A 79 -14.59 -9.90 -2.80
C MET A 79 -15.36 -8.75 -2.15
N SER A 80 -16.59 -8.95 -1.65
CA SER A 80 -17.28 -7.96 -0.81
C SER A 80 -16.54 -7.75 0.51
N PHE A 81 -16.17 -8.82 1.19
CA PHE A 81 -15.29 -8.79 2.36
C PHE A 81 -13.86 -8.41 1.96
N GLY A 82 -13.39 -8.98 0.85
CA GLY A 82 -12.05 -8.77 0.30
C GLY A 82 -11.71 -7.31 0.09
N SER A 83 -12.58 -6.59 -0.63
CA SER A 83 -12.38 -5.20 -0.98
C SER A 83 -12.51 -4.26 0.21
N TYR A 84 -13.42 -4.53 1.16
CA TYR A 84 -13.48 -3.77 2.42
C TYR A 84 -12.16 -3.87 3.20
N ILE A 85 -11.67 -5.09 3.44
CA ILE A 85 -10.41 -5.29 4.16
C ILE A 85 -9.28 -4.61 3.39
N ALA A 86 -9.24 -4.76 2.07
CA ALA A 86 -8.19 -4.21 1.24
C ALA A 86 -8.16 -2.67 1.22
N GLY A 87 -9.32 -2.03 1.18
CA GLY A 87 -9.40 -0.58 1.30
C GLY A 87 -8.99 -0.07 2.68
N SER A 88 -9.16 -0.91 3.70
CA SER A 88 -8.92 -0.54 5.10
C SER A 88 -7.50 -0.84 5.60
N THR A 89 -6.69 -1.52 4.79
CA THR A 89 -5.36 -1.99 5.15
C THR A 89 -4.38 -1.76 4.00
N PRO A 90 -3.07 -1.81 4.25
CA PRO A 90 -2.07 -1.70 3.18
C PRO A 90 -1.97 -2.97 2.30
N MET A 91 -3.00 -3.81 2.27
CA MET A 91 -3.02 -5.04 1.50
C MET A 91 -4.07 -4.92 0.42
N GLY A 92 -3.72 -5.12 -0.83
CA GLY A 92 -4.68 -4.98 -1.93
C GLY A 92 -5.71 -6.11 -2.00
N GLY A 93 -6.76 -5.94 -2.82
CA GLY A 93 -7.88 -6.91 -2.94
C GLY A 93 -7.45 -8.31 -3.39
N GLY A 94 -6.33 -8.42 -4.10
CA GLY A 94 -5.71 -9.70 -4.46
C GLY A 94 -5.34 -10.57 -3.26
N SER A 95 -5.17 -9.98 -2.07
CA SER A 95 -4.91 -10.67 -0.81
C SER A 95 -5.96 -11.72 -0.44
N ILE A 96 -7.21 -11.43 -0.79
CA ILE A 96 -8.36 -12.29 -0.47
C ILE A 96 -8.85 -13.00 -1.74
N GLY A 97 -8.72 -12.36 -2.90
CA GLY A 97 -9.02 -12.99 -4.20
C GLY A 97 -8.14 -14.20 -4.50
N PHE A 98 -6.82 -14.09 -4.27
CA PHE A 98 -5.88 -15.17 -4.59
C PHE A 98 -6.17 -16.44 -3.78
N PRO A 99 -6.28 -16.43 -2.44
CA PRO A 99 -6.51 -17.66 -1.68
C PRO A 99 -7.86 -18.30 -1.98
N VAL A 100 -8.89 -17.47 -2.22
CA VAL A 100 -10.23 -17.98 -2.57
C VAL A 100 -10.20 -18.69 -3.92
N LEU A 101 -9.60 -18.08 -4.95
CA LEU A 101 -9.52 -18.73 -6.26
C LEU A 101 -8.58 -19.93 -6.25
N VAL A 102 -7.41 -19.80 -5.62
CA VAL A 102 -6.31 -20.74 -5.78
C VAL A 102 -6.36 -21.89 -4.78
N LEU A 103 -6.77 -21.62 -3.53
CA LEU A 103 -6.79 -22.63 -2.46
C LEU A 103 -8.19 -23.16 -2.16
N PHE A 104 -9.23 -22.36 -2.39
CA PHE A 104 -10.62 -22.78 -2.13
C PHE A 104 -11.32 -23.30 -3.41
N PHE A 105 -11.10 -22.65 -4.55
CA PHE A 105 -11.59 -23.15 -5.85
C PHE A 105 -10.57 -23.96 -6.65
N GLU A 106 -9.39 -24.22 -6.07
CA GLU A 106 -8.34 -25.08 -6.65
C GLU A 106 -7.89 -24.65 -8.06
N LEU A 107 -7.92 -23.34 -8.35
CA LEU A 107 -7.47 -22.78 -9.62
C LEU A 107 -5.95 -22.54 -9.65
N PRO A 108 -5.33 -22.41 -10.84
CA PRO A 108 -3.91 -22.11 -10.95
C PRO A 108 -3.51 -20.79 -10.28
N GLY A 109 -2.33 -20.74 -9.67
CA GLY A 109 -1.73 -19.52 -9.11
C GLY A 109 -1.52 -18.42 -10.16
N SER A 110 -1.26 -18.79 -11.43
CA SER A 110 -1.18 -17.83 -12.54
C SER A 110 -2.51 -17.10 -12.79
N LEU A 111 -3.65 -17.81 -12.65
CA LEU A 111 -5.00 -17.24 -12.70
C LEU A 111 -5.21 -16.31 -11.50
N GLY A 112 -4.89 -16.77 -10.28
CA GLY A 112 -5.01 -15.96 -9.07
C GLY A 112 -4.23 -14.65 -9.14
N ARG A 113 -3.00 -14.70 -9.68
CA ARG A 113 -2.15 -13.53 -9.95
C ARG A 113 -2.78 -12.56 -10.95
N ASN A 114 -3.20 -13.06 -12.11
CA ASN A 114 -3.81 -12.25 -13.16
C ASN A 114 -5.13 -11.62 -12.69
N PHE A 115 -5.96 -12.39 -11.99
CA PHE A 115 -7.16 -11.90 -11.32
C PHE A 115 -6.83 -10.84 -10.27
N GLY A 116 -5.80 -11.06 -9.45
CA GLY A 116 -5.32 -10.10 -8.47
C GLY A 116 -5.01 -8.73 -9.09
N LEU A 117 -4.25 -8.70 -10.19
CA LEU A 117 -3.97 -7.45 -10.92
C LEU A 117 -5.24 -6.85 -11.54
N ALA A 118 -6.09 -7.67 -12.14
CA ALA A 118 -7.32 -7.22 -12.79
C ALA A 118 -8.32 -6.61 -11.79
N VAL A 119 -8.61 -7.29 -10.68
CA VAL A 119 -9.60 -6.84 -9.69
C VAL A 119 -9.12 -5.58 -8.96
N GLN A 120 -7.82 -5.45 -8.71
CA GLN A 120 -7.23 -4.28 -8.07
C GLN A 120 -7.17 -3.07 -9.00
N SER A 121 -7.03 -3.28 -10.32
CA SER A 121 -7.13 -2.20 -11.31
C SER A 121 -8.49 -1.49 -11.28
N ILE A 122 -9.52 -2.10 -10.66
CA ILE A 122 -10.80 -1.47 -10.39
C ILE A 122 -10.90 -1.03 -8.93
N GLY A 123 -10.72 -1.95 -7.97
CA GLY A 123 -10.91 -1.65 -6.56
C GLY A 123 -9.94 -0.59 -6.02
N MET A 124 -8.64 -0.78 -6.24
CA MET A 124 -7.61 0.15 -5.73
C MET A 124 -7.61 1.47 -6.49
N VAL A 125 -7.96 1.47 -7.78
CA VAL A 125 -8.17 2.71 -8.55
C VAL A 125 -9.35 3.48 -8.00
N SER A 126 -10.47 2.81 -7.74
CA SER A 126 -11.64 3.43 -7.10
C SER A 126 -11.29 4.03 -5.74
N ALA A 127 -10.57 3.28 -4.89
CA ALA A 127 -10.10 3.77 -3.60
C ALA A 127 -9.12 4.95 -3.73
N SER A 128 -8.24 4.94 -4.73
CA SER A 128 -7.30 6.03 -5.03
C SER A 128 -8.03 7.30 -5.45
N ILE A 129 -9.05 7.19 -6.30
CA ILE A 129 -9.88 8.33 -6.71
C ILE A 129 -10.62 8.92 -5.51
N TYR A 130 -11.14 8.07 -4.61
CA TYR A 130 -11.68 8.53 -3.33
C TYR A 130 -10.62 9.22 -2.47
N ILE A 131 -9.43 8.64 -2.31
CA ILE A 131 -8.29 9.20 -1.55
C ILE A 131 -7.94 10.61 -2.04
N PHE A 132 -7.85 10.81 -3.35
CA PHE A 132 -7.59 12.11 -3.97
C PHE A 132 -8.77 13.08 -3.76
N SER A 133 -10.00 12.62 -3.96
CA SER A 133 -11.22 13.43 -3.78
C SER A 133 -11.40 13.90 -2.33
N ALA A 134 -11.07 13.02 -1.37
CA ALA A 134 -11.11 13.29 0.06
C ALA A 134 -9.84 14.00 0.58
N ARG A 135 -8.87 14.31 -0.30
CA ARG A 135 -7.60 14.97 0.01
C ARG A 135 -6.86 14.32 1.17
N ARG A 136 -6.81 12.98 1.17
CA ARG A 136 -6.04 12.25 2.18
C ARG A 136 -4.54 12.51 1.98
N PRO A 137 -3.77 12.63 3.06
CA PRO A 137 -2.34 12.87 2.97
C PRO A 137 -1.64 11.67 2.32
N LEU A 138 -0.63 11.97 1.50
CA LEU A 138 0.17 10.99 0.77
C LEU A 138 1.64 11.36 0.90
N ASP A 139 2.50 10.36 0.99
CA ASP A 139 3.94 10.56 0.93
C ASP A 139 4.37 10.69 -0.54
N TYR A 140 4.33 11.90 -1.07
CA TYR A 140 4.73 12.16 -2.46
C TYR A 140 6.23 11.97 -2.71
N GLY A 141 7.05 12.02 -1.65
CA GLY A 141 8.49 11.82 -1.71
C GLY A 141 8.82 10.42 -2.20
N LEU A 142 8.23 9.40 -1.57
CA LEU A 142 8.38 8.00 -1.95
C LEU A 142 7.45 7.60 -3.11
N LEU A 143 6.22 8.12 -3.15
CA LEU A 143 5.22 7.69 -4.13
C LEU A 143 5.66 7.96 -5.57
N ARG A 144 6.11 9.18 -5.89
CA ARG A 144 6.50 9.56 -7.27
C ARG A 144 7.61 8.68 -7.86
N PRO A 145 8.77 8.52 -7.20
CA PRO A 145 9.82 7.62 -7.67
C PRO A 145 9.38 6.16 -7.68
N ALA A 146 8.52 5.72 -6.75
CA ALA A 146 7.97 4.36 -6.78
C ALA A 146 7.03 4.11 -7.95
N LEU A 147 6.22 5.08 -8.37
CA LEU A 147 5.41 4.99 -9.59
C LEU A 147 6.30 4.82 -10.83
N LEU A 148 7.39 5.59 -10.94
CA LEU A 148 8.36 5.44 -12.03
C LEU A 148 9.04 4.06 -12.02
N GLY A 149 9.43 3.59 -10.83
CA GLY A 149 9.99 2.26 -10.67
C GLY A 149 8.99 1.17 -11.04
N ALA A 150 7.72 1.29 -10.65
CA ALA A 150 6.67 0.32 -10.97
C ALA A 150 6.34 0.29 -12.47
N LEU A 151 6.40 1.45 -13.15
CA LEU A 151 6.20 1.54 -14.59
C LEU A 151 7.22 0.70 -15.38
N VAL A 152 8.41 0.48 -14.82
CA VAL A 152 9.47 -0.33 -15.44
C VAL A 152 9.52 -1.74 -14.84
N GLY A 153 9.50 -1.85 -13.51
CA GLY A 153 9.63 -3.11 -12.79
C GLY A 153 8.46 -4.07 -13.01
N THR A 154 7.23 -3.56 -13.07
CA THR A 154 6.05 -4.42 -13.28
C THR A 154 6.05 -5.06 -14.68
N PRO A 155 6.24 -4.32 -15.80
CA PRO A 155 6.34 -4.93 -17.12
C PRO A 155 7.55 -5.87 -17.27
N LEU A 156 8.72 -5.51 -16.71
CA LEU A 156 9.89 -6.37 -16.77
C LEU A 156 9.67 -7.68 -16.00
N GLY A 157 9.07 -7.61 -14.82
CA GLY A 157 8.68 -8.79 -14.07
C GLY A 157 7.66 -9.64 -14.84
N ALA A 158 6.64 -9.02 -15.44
CA ALA A 158 5.64 -9.70 -16.24
C ALA A 158 6.23 -10.39 -17.49
N ALA A 159 7.22 -9.78 -18.14
CA ALA A 159 7.83 -10.30 -19.36
C ALA A 159 8.89 -11.37 -19.10
N PHE A 160 9.74 -11.18 -18.07
CA PHE A 160 10.98 -11.93 -17.90
C PHE A 160 11.05 -12.78 -16.62
N VAL A 161 10.11 -12.62 -15.69
CA VAL A 161 10.10 -13.37 -14.42
C VAL A 161 8.84 -14.23 -14.35
N ALA A 162 7.68 -13.59 -14.34
CA ALA A 162 6.37 -14.18 -14.16
C ALA A 162 6.04 -15.42 -15.05
N PRO A 163 6.43 -15.51 -16.34
CA PRO A 163 6.14 -16.71 -17.15
C PRO A 163 7.05 -17.91 -16.82
N PHE A 164 8.20 -17.67 -16.17
CA PHE A 164 9.17 -18.73 -15.85
C PHE A 164 9.07 -19.20 -14.39
N VAL A 165 8.19 -18.60 -13.59
CA VAL A 165 7.92 -19.04 -12.21
C VAL A 165 6.87 -20.17 -12.24
N PRO A 166 7.20 -21.40 -11.80
CA PRO A 166 6.23 -22.47 -11.75
C PRO A 166 5.09 -22.18 -10.76
N ASP A 167 3.94 -22.79 -10.97
CA ASP A 167 2.71 -22.52 -10.22
C ASP A 167 2.88 -22.63 -8.69
N LEU A 168 3.53 -23.69 -8.23
CA LEU A 168 3.85 -23.89 -6.80
C LEU A 168 4.65 -22.73 -6.22
N TRP A 169 5.61 -22.20 -6.98
CA TRP A 169 6.44 -21.09 -6.53
C TRP A 169 5.66 -19.77 -6.51
N VAL A 170 4.69 -19.56 -7.40
CA VAL A 170 3.76 -18.41 -7.30
C VAL A 170 2.98 -18.47 -5.99
N LYS A 171 2.38 -19.64 -5.68
CA LYS A 171 1.62 -19.87 -4.44
C LYS A 171 2.49 -19.67 -3.20
N LEU A 172 3.70 -20.23 -3.20
CA LEU A 172 4.65 -20.11 -2.09
C LEU A 172 5.18 -18.69 -1.93
N THR A 173 5.54 -17.99 -3.00
CA THR A 173 5.99 -16.59 -2.93
C THR A 173 4.89 -15.70 -2.37
N PHE A 174 3.65 -15.86 -2.82
CA PHE A 174 2.49 -15.17 -2.24
C PHE A 174 2.40 -15.45 -0.74
N ALA A 175 2.36 -16.73 -0.35
CA ALA A 175 2.17 -17.15 1.04
C ALA A 175 3.30 -16.65 1.95
N VAL A 176 4.55 -16.69 1.49
CA VAL A 176 5.73 -16.20 2.22
C VAL A 176 5.67 -14.69 2.45
N VAL A 177 5.34 -13.91 1.41
CA VAL A 177 5.24 -12.44 1.54
C VAL A 177 4.12 -12.08 2.52
N TRP A 178 2.95 -12.74 2.42
CA TRP A 178 1.81 -12.50 3.32
C TRP A 178 2.14 -12.88 4.76
N CYS A 179 2.69 -14.08 4.98
CA CYS A 179 3.08 -14.53 6.31
C CYS A 179 4.06 -13.55 6.95
N SER A 180 5.07 -13.12 6.19
CA SER A 180 6.07 -12.17 6.68
C SER A 180 5.47 -10.83 7.04
N PHE A 181 4.53 -10.35 6.24
CA PHE A 181 3.79 -9.13 6.51
C PHE A 181 2.92 -9.22 7.77
N GLY A 182 2.24 -10.36 7.96
CA GLY A 182 1.45 -10.64 9.16
C GLY A 182 2.29 -10.73 10.43
N ILE A 183 3.42 -11.44 10.38
CA ILE A 183 4.37 -11.53 11.52
C ILE A 183 4.89 -10.13 11.89
N MET A 184 5.30 -9.33 10.90
CA MET A 184 5.77 -7.97 11.12
C MET A 184 4.75 -7.11 11.87
N HIS A 185 3.48 -7.18 11.46
CA HIS A 185 2.41 -6.45 12.13
C HIS A 185 2.14 -6.90 13.56
N LEU A 186 2.12 -8.22 13.83
CA LEU A 186 1.88 -8.73 15.18
C LEU A 186 3.04 -8.38 16.12
N VAL A 187 4.27 -8.57 15.67
CA VAL A 187 5.47 -8.32 16.49
C VAL A 187 5.65 -6.83 16.78
N LYS A 188 5.27 -5.95 15.87
CA LYS A 188 5.46 -4.49 16.00
C LYS A 188 4.19 -3.71 16.31
N LEU A 189 3.08 -4.39 16.58
CA LEU A 189 1.73 -3.81 16.66
C LEU A 189 1.64 -2.53 17.49
N ASN A 190 2.14 -2.55 18.72
CA ASN A 190 2.03 -1.39 19.63
C ASN A 190 2.81 -0.18 19.09
N GLU A 191 3.96 -0.39 18.45
CA GLU A 191 4.76 0.70 17.90
C GLU A 191 4.17 1.26 16.60
N LEU A 192 3.63 0.41 15.72
CA LEU A 192 2.95 0.85 14.49
C LEU A 192 1.71 1.71 14.83
N VAL A 193 1.01 1.36 15.91
CA VAL A 193 -0.18 2.10 16.37
C VAL A 193 0.19 3.42 17.07
N ASN A 194 1.34 3.46 17.74
CA ASN A 194 1.78 4.64 18.51
C ASN A 194 2.60 5.65 17.69
N ALA A 195 3.03 5.31 16.48
CA ALA A 195 3.77 6.21 15.60
C ALA A 195 2.91 7.40 15.14
N LYS A 196 3.35 8.63 15.45
CA LYS A 196 2.59 9.89 15.22
C LYS A 196 3.34 10.94 14.38
N GLY A 197 4.53 10.63 13.85
CA GLY A 197 5.35 11.60 13.11
C GLY A 197 6.18 10.93 12.02
N GLU A 198 6.61 11.70 11.03
CA GLU A 198 7.49 11.23 9.95
C GLU A 198 8.93 11.65 10.26
N SER A 199 9.86 10.72 10.10
CA SER A 199 11.29 11.02 10.16
C SER A 199 11.73 11.93 9.01
N GLU A 200 12.55 12.94 9.31
CA GLU A 200 13.19 13.78 8.29
C GLU A 200 14.50 13.19 7.75
N ARG A 201 15.13 12.22 8.44
CA ARG A 201 16.48 11.72 8.09
C ARG A 201 16.53 11.06 6.71
N TRP A 202 15.52 10.25 6.41
CA TRP A 202 15.47 9.47 5.18
C TRP A 202 14.93 10.26 3.98
N ARG A 203 14.47 11.50 4.17
CA ARG A 203 13.89 12.35 3.12
C ARG A 203 14.85 12.62 1.97
N SER A 204 16.15 12.67 2.24
CA SER A 204 17.20 12.80 1.22
C SER A 204 17.32 11.56 0.31
N TRP A 205 16.83 10.40 0.76
CA TRP A 205 16.88 9.11 0.09
C TRP A 205 15.55 8.69 -0.54
N ASP A 206 14.53 9.56 -0.53
CA ASP A 206 13.19 9.26 -1.07
C ASP A 206 13.23 8.77 -2.52
N ARG A 207 14.07 9.40 -3.36
CA ARG A 207 14.21 9.02 -4.78
C ARG A 207 14.78 7.62 -4.98
N PRO A 208 15.98 7.28 -4.49
CA PRO A 208 16.54 5.94 -4.66
C PRO A 208 15.71 4.86 -3.96
N ILE A 209 15.19 5.14 -2.75
CA ILE A 209 14.36 4.18 -2.02
C ILE A 209 13.06 3.94 -2.78
N GLY A 210 12.36 4.99 -3.20
CA GLY A 210 11.13 4.87 -3.97
C GLY A 210 11.34 4.13 -5.29
N LEU A 211 12.39 4.45 -6.06
CA LEU A 211 12.72 3.72 -7.29
C LEU A 211 12.97 2.23 -7.02
N ALA A 212 13.74 1.91 -5.97
CA ALA A 212 14.00 0.53 -5.58
C ALA A 212 12.71 -0.21 -5.20
N ILE A 213 11.82 0.42 -4.43
CA ILE A 213 10.49 -0.12 -4.09
C ILE A 213 9.66 -0.36 -5.35
N GLY A 214 9.62 0.61 -6.27
CA GLY A 214 8.89 0.50 -7.51
C GLY A 214 9.37 -0.65 -8.38
N ILE A 215 10.69 -0.80 -8.54
CA ILE A 215 11.28 -1.86 -9.37
C ILE A 215 11.07 -3.22 -8.71
N THR A 216 11.52 -3.39 -7.47
CA THR A 216 11.47 -4.68 -6.77
C THR A 216 10.04 -5.10 -6.47
N GLY A 217 9.22 -4.19 -5.96
CA GLY A 217 7.80 -4.43 -5.69
C GLY A 217 6.98 -4.61 -6.95
N GLY A 218 7.34 -3.95 -8.06
CA GLY A 218 6.74 -4.18 -9.36
C GLY A 218 6.99 -5.60 -9.85
N VAL A 219 8.22 -6.11 -9.73
CA VAL A 219 8.57 -7.50 -10.06
C VAL A 219 7.80 -8.47 -9.15
N VAL A 220 7.80 -8.26 -7.84
CA VAL A 220 7.02 -9.10 -6.91
C VAL A 220 5.54 -9.12 -7.31
N SER A 221 4.93 -7.95 -7.51
CA SER A 221 3.52 -7.84 -7.90
C SER A 221 3.22 -8.48 -9.25
N SER A 222 4.18 -8.53 -10.17
CA SER A 222 4.02 -9.24 -11.45
C SER A 222 3.95 -10.76 -11.29
N VAL A 223 4.50 -11.32 -10.20
CA VAL A 223 4.51 -12.76 -9.89
C VAL A 223 3.32 -13.15 -9.02
N THR A 224 3.00 -12.36 -8.00
CA THR A 224 1.98 -12.67 -6.99
C THR A 224 0.64 -11.96 -7.22
N GLY A 225 0.62 -10.94 -8.07
CA GLY A 225 -0.55 -10.10 -8.34
C GLY A 225 -0.75 -8.96 -7.33
N VAL A 226 0.09 -8.88 -6.29
CA VAL A 226 0.06 -7.89 -5.20
C VAL A 226 1.39 -7.92 -4.43
N GLY A 227 1.78 -6.84 -3.74
CA GLY A 227 2.98 -6.84 -2.90
C GLY A 227 3.77 -5.53 -2.91
N ILE A 228 3.65 -4.70 -3.95
CA ILE A 228 4.30 -3.38 -3.98
C ILE A 228 3.74 -2.44 -2.90
N ASP A 229 2.44 -2.55 -2.61
CA ASP A 229 1.77 -1.92 -1.47
C ASP A 229 2.41 -2.32 -0.14
N MET A 230 2.65 -3.62 0.06
CA MET A 230 3.24 -4.13 1.28
C MET A 230 4.65 -3.62 1.50
N ILE A 231 5.47 -3.57 0.43
CA ILE A 231 6.84 -3.07 0.50
C ILE A 231 6.85 -1.58 0.82
N VAL A 232 6.11 -0.74 0.08
CA VAL A 232 6.08 0.71 0.35
C VAL A 232 5.53 1.01 1.73
N TYR A 233 4.50 0.28 2.16
CA TYR A 233 3.94 0.43 3.50
C TYR A 233 4.96 0.03 4.58
N ALA A 234 5.62 -1.13 4.43
CA ALA A 234 6.61 -1.59 5.38
C ALA A 234 7.77 -0.58 5.49
N THR A 235 8.22 -0.01 4.38
CA THR A 235 9.22 1.07 4.39
C THR A 235 8.69 2.30 5.12
N LEU A 236 7.49 2.78 4.79
CA LEU A 236 6.91 3.98 5.42
C LEU A 236 6.76 3.82 6.93
N VAL A 237 6.26 2.68 7.41
CA VAL A 237 5.97 2.51 8.84
C VAL A 237 7.19 2.05 9.64
N LEU A 238 8.10 1.27 9.05
CA LEU A 238 9.27 0.76 9.79
C LEU A 238 10.49 1.67 9.67
N LEU A 239 10.77 2.21 8.48
CA LEU A 239 11.95 3.04 8.22
C LEU A 239 11.67 4.53 8.46
N TYR A 240 10.54 5.04 7.96
CA TYR A 240 10.16 6.45 8.10
C TYR A 240 9.28 6.76 9.31
N ARG A 241 8.81 5.71 10.01
CA ARG A 241 7.88 5.81 11.16
C ARG A 241 6.59 6.57 10.86
N ALA A 242 6.20 6.66 9.59
CA ALA A 242 5.04 7.44 9.15
C ALA A 242 3.72 6.89 9.71
N ASP A 243 2.79 7.80 10.02
CA ASP A 243 1.43 7.46 10.48
C ASP A 243 0.71 6.63 9.41
N LEU A 244 -0.02 5.59 9.83
CA LEU A 244 -0.83 4.75 8.94
C LEU A 244 -1.86 5.54 8.11
N LYS A 245 -2.27 6.75 8.54
CA LYS A 245 -3.09 7.69 7.77
C LYS A 245 -2.42 8.18 6.49
N ILE A 246 -1.10 8.11 6.40
CA ILE A 246 -0.29 8.49 5.23
C ILE A 246 0.17 7.21 4.52
N SER A 247 0.63 6.22 5.29
CA SER A 247 1.20 4.98 4.76
C SER A 247 0.18 4.12 4.00
N ILE A 248 -1.06 4.00 4.51
CA ILE A 248 -2.11 3.21 3.85
C ILE A 248 -2.56 3.87 2.54
N PRO A 249 -2.96 5.16 2.51
CA PRO A 249 -3.34 5.78 1.24
C PRO A 249 -2.20 5.77 0.20
N THR A 250 -0.95 5.94 0.64
CA THR A 250 0.21 5.90 -0.26
C THR A 250 0.39 4.52 -0.89
N SER A 251 0.25 3.44 -0.12
CA SER A 251 0.35 2.08 -0.64
C SER A 251 -0.81 1.73 -1.57
N VAL A 252 -2.03 2.18 -1.26
CA VAL A 252 -3.22 2.00 -2.11
C VAL A 252 -3.02 2.62 -3.48
N VAL A 253 -2.52 3.85 -3.55
CA VAL A 253 -2.27 4.56 -4.82
C VAL A 253 -1.19 3.86 -5.64
N LEU A 254 -0.10 3.45 -5.00
CA LEU A 254 0.98 2.74 -5.69
C LEU A 254 0.51 1.39 -6.25
N MET A 255 -0.29 0.64 -5.48
CA MET A 255 -0.83 -0.64 -5.93
C MET A 255 -1.88 -0.48 -7.02
N ALA A 256 -2.71 0.56 -6.97
CA ALA A 256 -3.64 0.88 -8.05
C ALA A 256 -2.90 1.07 -9.37
N PHE A 257 -1.82 1.86 -9.35
CA PHE A 257 -0.98 2.08 -10.52
C PHE A 257 -0.31 0.80 -11.01
N ALA A 258 0.36 0.05 -10.13
CA ALA A 258 1.03 -1.19 -10.49
C ALA A 258 0.06 -2.26 -11.03
N SER A 259 -1.18 -2.31 -10.52
CA SER A 259 -2.22 -3.21 -11.01
C SER A 259 -2.63 -2.90 -12.45
N VAL A 260 -2.84 -1.63 -12.76
CA VAL A 260 -3.18 -1.17 -14.12
C VAL A 260 -2.03 -1.47 -15.07
N VAL A 261 -0.80 -1.10 -14.71
CA VAL A 261 0.40 -1.39 -15.51
C VAL A 261 0.57 -2.90 -15.70
N GLY A 262 0.38 -3.69 -14.64
CA GLY A 262 0.55 -5.14 -14.66
C GLY A 262 -0.46 -5.84 -15.55
N ILE A 263 -1.76 -5.58 -15.38
CA ILE A 263 -2.77 -6.22 -16.23
C ILE A 263 -2.67 -5.76 -17.68
N ALA A 264 -2.35 -4.48 -17.93
CA ALA A 264 -2.11 -3.98 -19.28
C ALA A 264 -0.89 -4.66 -19.92
N SER A 265 0.19 -4.85 -19.17
CA SER A 265 1.39 -5.58 -19.63
C SER A 265 1.06 -7.03 -19.96
N ASN A 266 0.32 -7.72 -19.09
CA ASN A 266 -0.07 -9.11 -19.34
C ASN A 266 -0.94 -9.22 -20.60
N VAL A 267 -1.92 -8.34 -20.79
CA VAL A 267 -2.77 -8.32 -21.99
C VAL A 267 -1.95 -8.04 -23.25
N PHE A 268 -1.00 -7.09 -23.18
CA PHE A 268 -0.13 -6.75 -24.29
C PHE A 268 0.80 -7.92 -24.66
N LEU A 269 1.46 -8.53 -23.67
CA LEU A 269 2.32 -9.69 -23.86
C LEU A 269 1.55 -10.90 -24.40
N SER A 270 0.32 -11.12 -23.93
CA SER A 270 -0.58 -12.16 -24.43
C SER A 270 -0.90 -12.00 -25.91
N ARG A 271 -0.97 -10.77 -26.43
CA ARG A 271 -1.15 -10.50 -27.87
C ARG A 271 0.10 -10.75 -28.69
N ILE A 272 1.29 -10.57 -28.12
CA ILE A 272 2.57 -10.78 -28.81
C ILE A 272 2.91 -12.26 -28.89
N ASN A 273 2.80 -12.98 -27.77
CA ASN A 273 3.07 -14.40 -27.70
C ASN A 273 2.06 -15.11 -26.79
N PRO A 274 0.88 -15.49 -27.35
CA PRO A 274 -0.18 -16.14 -26.59
C PRO A 274 0.25 -17.48 -25.95
N SER A 275 1.22 -18.18 -26.55
CA SER A 275 1.69 -19.47 -26.06
C SER A 275 2.50 -19.36 -24.76
N LEU A 276 3.22 -18.24 -24.57
CA LEU A 276 4.04 -17.99 -23.39
C LEU A 276 3.30 -17.16 -22.34
N TYR A 277 2.43 -16.25 -22.77
CA TYR A 277 1.73 -15.29 -21.91
C TYR A 277 0.21 -15.50 -21.95
N SER A 278 -0.24 -16.74 -21.75
CA SER A 278 -1.66 -17.06 -21.73
C SER A 278 -2.36 -16.41 -20.54
N ILE A 279 -3.49 -15.73 -20.80
CA ILE A 279 -4.42 -15.28 -19.76
C ILE A 279 -5.63 -16.20 -19.81
N ASP A 280 -5.88 -16.89 -18.71
CA ASP A 280 -7.04 -17.77 -18.59
C ASP A 280 -8.35 -16.97 -18.74
N PRO A 281 -9.30 -17.40 -19.60
CA PRO A 281 -10.62 -16.78 -19.73
C PRO A 281 -11.36 -16.63 -18.39
N GLU A 282 -11.12 -17.54 -17.44
CA GLU A 282 -11.68 -17.46 -16.08
C GLU A 282 -11.30 -16.17 -15.35
N VAL A 283 -10.15 -15.56 -15.68
CA VAL A 283 -9.78 -14.25 -15.13
C VAL A 283 -10.84 -13.20 -15.47
N PHE A 284 -11.34 -13.21 -16.71
CA PHE A 284 -12.38 -12.29 -17.14
C PHE A 284 -13.73 -12.60 -16.49
N ALA A 285 -14.11 -13.88 -16.40
CA ALA A 285 -15.38 -14.28 -15.77
C ALA A 285 -15.43 -13.89 -14.29
N ASN A 286 -14.38 -14.22 -13.54
CA ASN A 286 -14.25 -13.86 -12.13
C ASN A 286 -14.18 -12.33 -11.94
N TRP A 287 -13.44 -11.63 -12.81
CA TRP A 287 -13.38 -10.16 -12.79
C TRP A 287 -14.74 -9.53 -13.03
N LEU A 288 -15.53 -10.05 -13.98
CA LEU A 288 -16.85 -9.51 -14.30
C LEU A 288 -17.80 -9.57 -13.11
N ALA A 289 -17.76 -10.65 -12.33
CA ALA A 289 -18.55 -10.78 -11.11
C ALA A 289 -18.01 -9.92 -9.94
N ALA A 290 -16.68 -9.85 -9.77
CA ALA A 290 -16.07 -9.16 -8.64
C ALA A 290 -15.95 -7.63 -8.81
N ALA A 291 -15.66 -7.15 -10.02
CA ALA A 291 -15.43 -5.73 -10.35
C ALA A 291 -16.48 -4.77 -9.77
N PRO A 292 -17.81 -5.00 -9.92
CA PRO A 292 -18.82 -4.09 -9.39
C PRO A 292 -18.83 -4.03 -7.87
N VAL A 293 -18.49 -5.12 -7.19
CA VAL A 293 -18.43 -5.17 -5.73
C VAL A 293 -17.20 -4.42 -5.23
N VAL A 294 -16.03 -4.67 -5.83
CA VAL A 294 -14.78 -4.06 -5.37
C VAL A 294 -14.68 -2.57 -5.67
N ALA A 295 -15.37 -2.10 -6.72
CA ALA A 295 -15.46 -0.68 -7.06
C ALA A 295 -16.05 0.15 -5.91
N LEU A 296 -16.94 -0.44 -5.10
CA LEU A 296 -17.54 0.20 -3.92
C LEU A 296 -16.84 -0.20 -2.62
N GLY A 297 -16.54 -1.49 -2.44
CA GLY A 297 -16.02 -2.01 -1.18
C GLY A 297 -14.63 -1.48 -0.82
N ALA A 298 -13.75 -1.24 -1.80
CA ALA A 298 -12.41 -0.71 -1.54
C ALA A 298 -12.45 0.78 -1.09
N PRO A 299 -13.16 1.70 -1.75
CA PRO A 299 -13.40 3.04 -1.20
C PRO A 299 -14.06 3.02 0.18
N PHE A 300 -15.03 2.12 0.39
CA PHE A 300 -15.68 1.97 1.70
C PHE A 300 -14.69 1.58 2.80
N GLY A 301 -13.79 0.63 2.53
CA GLY A 301 -12.68 0.30 3.42
C GLY A 301 -11.83 1.52 3.76
N ALA A 302 -11.47 2.34 2.76
CA ALA A 302 -10.66 3.54 2.95
C ALA A 302 -11.36 4.65 3.78
N ILE A 303 -12.69 4.73 3.72
CA ILE A 303 -13.50 5.58 4.61
C ILE A 303 -13.36 5.08 6.05
N VAL A 304 -13.55 3.78 6.26
CA VAL A 304 -13.65 3.15 7.58
C VAL A 304 -12.33 3.16 8.36
N VAL A 305 -11.16 3.20 7.70
CA VAL A 305 -9.85 3.38 8.37
C VAL A 305 -9.82 4.56 9.34
N ASN A 306 -10.59 5.61 9.05
CA ASN A 306 -10.63 6.81 9.88
C ASN A 306 -11.65 6.72 11.04
N LEU A 307 -12.50 5.69 11.05
CA LEU A 307 -13.61 5.53 11.98
C LEU A 307 -13.38 4.41 13.01
N ILE A 308 -12.64 3.37 12.65
CA ILE A 308 -12.41 2.18 13.50
C ILE A 308 -10.98 2.19 14.07
N SER A 309 -10.83 1.66 15.29
CA SER A 309 -9.52 1.40 15.89
C SER A 309 -8.69 0.47 14.99
N ARG A 310 -7.44 0.85 14.71
CA ARG A 310 -6.57 0.13 13.77
C ARG A 310 -6.09 -1.21 14.30
N LYS A 311 -6.03 -1.35 15.62
CA LYS A 311 -5.45 -2.51 16.31
C LYS A 311 -6.24 -3.81 16.03
N PRO A 312 -7.58 -3.87 16.20
CA PRO A 312 -8.35 -5.06 15.85
C PRO A 312 -8.21 -5.47 14.38
N THR A 313 -8.28 -4.51 13.46
CA THR A 313 -8.14 -4.79 12.02
C THR A 313 -6.79 -5.41 11.70
N LEU A 314 -5.70 -4.83 12.22
CA LEU A 314 -4.36 -5.36 12.02
C LEU A 314 -4.17 -6.76 12.64
N ILE A 315 -4.73 -7.03 13.83
CA ILE A 315 -4.66 -8.37 14.45
C ILE A 315 -5.39 -9.39 13.58
N LEU A 316 -6.63 -9.10 13.19
CA LEU A 316 -7.45 -9.99 12.37
C LEU A 316 -6.75 -10.32 11.06
N VAL A 317 -6.32 -9.29 10.34
CA VAL A 317 -5.62 -9.40 9.06
C VAL A 317 -4.32 -10.19 9.20
N SER A 318 -3.50 -9.89 10.21
CA SER A 318 -2.22 -10.58 10.39
C SER A 318 -2.41 -12.06 10.71
N SER A 319 -3.45 -12.37 11.48
CA SER A 319 -3.83 -13.75 11.80
C SER A 319 -4.26 -14.48 10.53
N LEU A 320 -5.04 -13.85 9.66
CA LEU A 320 -5.44 -14.40 8.36
C LEU A 320 -4.22 -14.67 7.47
N CYS A 321 -3.24 -13.75 7.41
CA CYS A 321 -2.03 -13.96 6.61
C CYS A 321 -1.21 -15.19 7.06
N ILE A 322 -1.08 -15.39 8.38
CA ILE A 322 -0.35 -16.54 8.94
C ILE A 322 -1.15 -17.82 8.71
N ALA A 323 -2.46 -17.80 8.97
CA ALA A 323 -3.35 -18.94 8.73
C ALA A 323 -3.33 -19.36 7.25
N GLN A 324 -3.31 -18.40 6.33
CA GLN A 324 -3.24 -18.66 4.91
C GLN A 324 -1.92 -19.31 4.49
N PHE A 325 -0.79 -18.94 5.11
CA PHE A 325 0.49 -19.60 4.88
C PHE A 325 0.48 -21.05 5.34
N VAL A 326 -0.04 -21.31 6.53
CA VAL A 326 -0.22 -22.68 7.04
C VAL A 326 -1.15 -23.47 6.13
N TRP A 327 -2.28 -22.88 5.71
CA TRP A 327 -3.19 -23.49 4.74
C TRP A 327 -2.47 -23.85 3.44
N THR A 328 -1.67 -22.93 2.89
CA THR A 328 -0.93 -23.16 1.64
C THR A 328 0.04 -24.34 1.78
N ILE A 329 0.79 -24.41 2.89
CA ILE A 329 1.71 -25.53 3.16
C ILE A 329 0.96 -26.86 3.22
N VAL A 330 -0.16 -26.91 3.94
CA VAL A 330 -0.95 -28.14 4.12
C VAL A 330 -1.62 -28.57 2.82
N HIS A 331 -2.26 -27.64 2.12
CA HIS A 331 -3.00 -27.90 0.89
C HIS A 331 -2.08 -28.37 -0.24
N GLU A 332 -0.96 -27.68 -0.46
CA GLU A 332 0.04 -28.04 -1.47
C GLU A 332 0.98 -29.19 -1.02
N ARG A 333 0.77 -29.74 0.19
CA ARG A 333 1.59 -30.81 0.80
C ARG A 333 3.09 -30.53 0.75
N VAL A 334 3.44 -29.27 1.00
CA VAL A 334 4.82 -28.77 0.87
C VAL A 334 5.69 -29.43 1.94
N SER A 335 6.70 -30.18 1.49
CA SER A 335 7.57 -30.97 2.36
C SER A 335 9.04 -30.91 1.90
N GLY A 336 9.94 -31.45 2.72
CA GLY A 336 11.37 -31.50 2.41
C GLY A 336 12.00 -30.12 2.20
N MET A 337 12.79 -29.98 1.13
CA MET A 337 13.53 -28.75 0.83
C MET A 337 12.63 -27.56 0.49
N ALA A 338 11.44 -27.80 -0.09
CA ALA A 338 10.51 -26.72 -0.40
C ALA A 338 9.93 -26.08 0.88
N LEU A 339 9.64 -26.90 1.90
CA LEU A 339 9.18 -26.41 3.21
C LEU A 339 10.29 -25.63 3.92
N VAL A 340 11.51 -26.18 3.93
CA VAL A 340 12.68 -25.48 4.50
C VAL A 340 12.89 -24.15 3.80
N GLY A 341 12.84 -24.14 2.46
CA GLY A 341 12.95 -22.93 1.65
C GLY A 341 11.88 -21.89 1.99
N ALA A 342 10.61 -22.31 2.13
CA ALA A 342 9.52 -21.41 2.50
C ALA A 342 9.71 -20.79 3.90
N ILE A 343 10.09 -21.60 4.89
CA ILE A 343 10.35 -21.12 6.26
C ILE A 343 11.55 -20.17 6.28
N VAL A 344 12.64 -20.54 5.63
CA VAL A 344 13.85 -19.68 5.52
C VAL A 344 13.50 -18.37 4.82
N ALA A 345 12.67 -18.39 3.78
CA ALA A 345 12.23 -17.19 3.09
C ALA A 345 11.39 -16.28 4.00
N VAL A 346 10.47 -16.83 4.80
CA VAL A 346 9.71 -16.05 5.80
C VAL A 346 10.66 -15.40 6.82
N LEU A 347 11.64 -16.16 7.32
CA LEU A 347 12.63 -15.64 8.28
C LEU A 347 13.51 -14.55 7.64
N ALA A 348 13.94 -14.74 6.40
CA ALA A 348 14.75 -13.77 5.67
C ALA A 348 14.01 -12.45 5.43
N VAL A 349 12.75 -12.50 4.98
CA VAL A 349 11.93 -11.29 4.78
C VAL A 349 11.67 -10.59 6.12
N ASN A 350 11.38 -11.33 7.19
CA ASN A 350 11.23 -10.74 8.52
C ASN A 350 12.54 -10.16 9.06
N ALA A 351 13.70 -10.75 8.74
CA ALA A 351 15.00 -10.17 9.09
C ALA A 351 15.22 -8.84 8.37
N VAL A 352 14.81 -8.72 7.09
CA VAL A 352 14.81 -7.44 6.35
C VAL A 352 13.89 -6.42 7.01
N PHE A 353 12.65 -6.80 7.36
CA PHE A 353 11.75 -5.90 8.09
C PHE A 353 12.31 -5.47 9.44
N HIS A 354 12.96 -6.38 10.17
CA HIS A 354 13.59 -6.06 11.43
C HIS A 354 14.81 -5.14 11.26
N PHE A 355 15.56 -5.29 10.17
CA PHE A 355 16.66 -4.40 9.81
C PHE A 355 16.15 -2.99 9.49
N LEU A 356 15.13 -2.87 8.64
CA LEU A 356 14.46 -1.58 8.34
C LEU A 356 13.96 -0.93 9.63
N TYR A 357 13.33 -1.72 10.50
CA TYR A 357 12.84 -1.28 11.79
C TYR A 357 13.95 -0.75 12.71
N ARG A 358 15.11 -1.43 12.77
CA ARG A 358 16.26 -0.97 13.56
C ARG A 358 16.79 0.35 13.03
N MET A 359 16.93 0.47 11.72
CA MET A 359 17.37 1.71 11.07
C MET A 359 16.45 2.88 11.39
N GLY A 360 15.13 2.66 11.43
CA GLY A 360 14.15 3.66 11.83
C GLY A 360 13.95 3.82 13.35
N ARG A 361 14.66 3.08 14.22
CA ARG A 361 14.53 3.23 15.70
C ARG A 361 15.58 4.16 16.31
N TYR A 362 16.69 4.43 15.63
CA TYR A 362 17.74 5.37 16.08
C TYR A 362 17.30 6.85 16.04
N GLU A 363 16.00 7.10 16.19
CA GLU A 363 15.31 8.39 16.03
C GLU A 363 14.71 8.92 17.32
N ILE A 364 14.52 8.08 18.34
CA ILE A 364 14.13 8.60 19.66
C ILE A 364 15.38 9.30 20.20
N PRO A 365 15.39 10.65 20.34
CA PRO A 365 16.42 11.26 21.16
C PRO A 365 16.31 10.57 22.51
N SER A 366 17.41 10.03 23.01
CA SER A 366 17.50 9.79 24.44
C SER A 366 17.26 11.12 25.13
N GLU A 367 16.03 11.39 25.54
CA GLU A 367 15.78 12.31 26.64
C GLU A 367 16.36 11.62 27.88
N THR A 368 17.68 11.70 28.01
CA THR A 368 18.32 11.72 29.31
C THR A 368 18.42 13.21 29.65
N PRO A 369 17.62 13.73 30.59
CA PRO A 369 17.91 15.05 31.15
C PRO A 369 19.21 14.91 31.96
N LEU A 370 20.36 15.07 31.31
CA LEU A 370 21.65 15.30 31.99
C LEU A 370 21.80 16.77 32.43
N ALA A 371 20.69 17.49 32.59
CA ALA A 371 20.67 18.90 32.95
C ALA A 371 20.01 19.19 34.32
N GLU A 372 19.63 18.17 35.09
CA GLU A 372 19.02 18.36 36.43
C GLU A 372 19.87 17.76 37.57
N LEU A 373 21.10 17.33 37.30
CA LEU A 373 22.07 16.88 38.32
C LEU A 373 23.30 17.79 38.45
N ALA A 374 23.31 18.95 37.80
CA ALA A 374 24.43 19.91 37.87
C ALA A 374 24.05 21.28 38.46
N VAL A 375 22.81 21.46 38.95
CA VAL A 375 22.36 22.72 39.57
C VAL A 375 22.22 22.61 41.10
N GLU A 376 22.24 21.40 41.65
CA GLU A 376 22.05 21.20 43.10
C GLU A 376 23.36 20.97 43.89
N SER A 377 24.53 21.02 43.24
CA SER A 377 25.84 20.87 43.92
C SER A 377 26.65 22.15 44.09
N ASP A 378 26.22 23.29 43.53
CA ASP A 378 26.98 24.55 43.58
C ASP A 378 26.35 25.64 44.49
N SER A 379 25.26 25.33 45.20
CA SER A 379 24.65 26.26 46.17
C SER A 379 24.96 25.96 47.64
N GLU A 380 25.75 24.92 47.94
CA GLU A 380 26.24 24.65 49.30
C GLU A 380 27.77 24.61 49.32
N HIS A 381 28.42 25.77 49.20
CA HIS A 381 29.68 26.14 49.90
C HIS A 381 30.26 27.44 49.34
N GLY A 382 30.06 28.55 50.06
CA GLY A 382 30.71 29.82 49.74
C GLY A 382 30.30 30.97 50.65
N LEU A 383 30.85 30.95 51.87
CA LEU A 383 31.14 32.07 52.81
C LEU A 383 30.10 33.18 53.05
#